data_AF-A0A7Z0PT34-F1
#
_entry.id   AF-A0A7Z0PT34-F1
#
_cell.length_a   1.000
_cell.length_b   1.000
_cell.length_c   1.000
_cell.angle_alpha   90.00
_cell.angle_beta   90.00
_cell.angle_gamma   90.00
#
_symmetry.space_group_name_H-M   'P 1'
#
loop_
_entity.id
_entity.type
_entity.pdbx_description
1 polymer ?
#
loop_
_entity_poly.entity_id
_entity_poly.type
_entity_poly.pdbx_seq_one_letter_code
_entity_poly.pdbx_strand_id
1 'polypeptide(L)'
;MVDELGEERRNVDRLLDRLDDEVKRVAALLGRGDGVPRGIVETLLDDAKRTFDRAEDEAKRQHRTFQDLARAAAADRRVDAREMATLQSEFDDGMSALREVFGEAEALLSALQGLRGKLEELPEKLRPVRGRIHAALEAARRDLESLRRGGASGFGHEAELTRLTERLTALEQGSYHPTVENGPPRHFAELEAEVAALRDAMATPDH
;
A
#
# COMPACT_ATOMS: atom_id res chain seq x y z
N MET A 1 24.12 28.88 10.83
CA MET A 1 24.61 28.05 9.71
C MET A 1 24.95 26.61 10.13
N VAL A 2 26.07 26.31 10.80
CA VAL A 2 26.42 24.90 11.11
C VAL A 2 25.43 24.23 12.09
N ASP A 3 25.00 24.95 13.13
CA ASP A 3 24.03 24.43 14.10
C ASP A 3 22.63 24.22 13.49
N GLU A 4 22.21 25.16 12.65
CA GLU A 4 20.93 25.14 11.92
C GLU A 4 20.85 23.98 10.93
N LEU A 5 21.95 23.70 10.22
CA LEU A 5 22.09 22.51 9.37
C LEU A 5 22.07 21.21 10.17
N GLY A 6 22.71 21.19 11.33
CA GLY A 6 22.71 20.02 12.20
C GLY A 6 21.32 19.72 12.75
N GLU A 7 20.54 20.76 13.03
CA GLU A 7 19.13 20.63 13.41
C GLU A 7 18.26 20.14 12.25
N GLU A 8 18.39 20.73 11.07
CA GLU A 8 17.59 20.35 9.91
C GLU A 8 17.86 18.92 9.46
N ARG A 9 19.13 18.50 9.47
CA ARG A 9 19.48 17.09 9.21
C ARG A 9 18.83 16.15 10.22
N ARG A 10 18.86 16.48 11.52
CA ARG A 10 18.21 15.66 12.54
C ARG A 10 16.70 15.61 12.37
N ASN A 11 16.08 16.66 11.81
CA ASN A 11 14.66 16.66 11.48
C ASN A 11 14.38 15.72 10.31
N VAL A 12 15.19 15.78 9.24
CA VAL A 12 15.11 14.88 8.10
C VAL A 12 15.29 13.43 8.53
N ASP A 13 16.37 13.10 9.27
CA ASP A 13 16.63 11.74 9.74
C ASP A 13 15.43 11.19 10.56
N ARG A 14 14.85 12.01 11.46
CA ARG A 14 13.66 11.63 12.24
C ARG A 14 12.42 11.41 11.37
N LEU A 15 12.21 12.23 10.34
CA LEU A 15 11.10 12.06 9.41
C LEU A 15 11.28 10.78 8.60
N LEU A 16 12.50 10.50 8.15
CA LEU A 16 12.84 9.31 7.41
C LEU A 16 12.62 8.04 8.24
N ASP A 17 13.05 8.02 9.50
CA ASP A 17 12.78 6.90 10.42
C ASP A 17 11.27 6.64 10.59
N ARG A 18 10.49 7.70 10.76
CA ARG A 18 9.02 7.61 10.86
C ARG A 18 8.38 7.06 9.60
N LEU A 19 8.93 7.42 8.45
CA LEU A 19 8.44 6.99 7.15
C LEU A 19 8.71 5.49 6.92
N ASP A 20 9.92 5.03 7.23
CA ASP A 20 10.28 3.60 7.18
C ASP A 20 9.42 2.76 8.14
N ASP A 21 9.20 3.24 9.37
CA ASP A 21 8.28 2.61 10.31
C ASP A 21 6.85 2.52 9.79
N GLU A 22 6.35 3.57 9.13
CA GLU A 22 5.01 3.57 8.56
C GLU A 22 4.89 2.60 7.36
N VAL A 23 5.90 2.53 6.49
CA VAL A 23 5.98 1.53 5.41
C VAL A 23 5.91 0.12 5.98
N LYS A 24 6.67 -0.18 7.04
CA LYS A 24 6.62 -1.49 7.72
C LYS A 24 5.24 -1.80 8.29
N ARG A 25 4.57 -0.80 8.89
CA ARG A 25 3.22 -0.97 9.45
C ARG A 25 2.21 -1.29 8.36
N VAL A 26 2.23 -0.58 7.23
CA VAL A 26 1.35 -0.86 6.09
C VAL A 26 1.66 -2.24 5.50
N ALA A 27 2.94 -2.58 5.31
CA ALA A 27 3.35 -3.90 4.80
C ALA A 27 2.86 -5.04 5.69
N ALA A 28 2.87 -4.85 7.01
CA ALA A 28 2.38 -5.85 7.98
C ALA A 28 0.86 -6.11 7.91
N LEU A 29 0.09 -5.24 7.23
CA LEU A 29 -1.33 -5.46 6.96
C LEU A 29 -1.58 -6.43 5.80
N LEU A 30 -0.57 -6.70 4.97
CA LEU A 30 -0.72 -7.53 3.77
C LEU A 30 -0.68 -9.03 4.08
N GLY A 31 -1.38 -9.82 3.27
CA GLY A 31 -1.31 -11.28 3.31
C GLY A 31 -2.06 -11.94 4.47
N ARG A 32 -2.97 -11.22 5.15
CA ARG A 32 -3.73 -11.71 6.30
C ARG A 32 -4.95 -12.57 5.94
N GLY A 33 -5.28 -12.71 4.65
CA GLY A 33 -6.49 -13.43 4.23
C GLY A 33 -7.79 -12.65 4.50
N ASP A 34 -7.71 -11.33 4.57
CA ASP A 34 -8.78 -10.43 4.96
C ASP A 34 -9.37 -9.62 3.81
N GLY A 35 -8.89 -9.85 2.59
CA GLY A 35 -9.35 -9.17 1.39
C GLY A 35 -8.63 -7.87 1.09
N VAL A 36 -7.55 -7.52 1.80
CA VAL A 36 -6.72 -6.36 1.45
C VAL A 36 -6.02 -6.56 0.09
N PRO A 37 -6.12 -5.62 -0.87
CA PRO A 37 -5.56 -5.79 -2.22
C PRO A 37 -4.03 -5.71 -2.21
N ARG A 38 -3.39 -6.88 -2.14
CA ARG A 38 -1.95 -7.02 -1.91
C ARG A 38 -1.11 -6.36 -3.00
N GLY A 39 -1.34 -6.71 -4.26
CA GLY A 39 -0.46 -6.27 -5.36
C GLY A 39 -0.42 -4.75 -5.55
N ILE A 40 -1.57 -4.08 -5.40
CA ILE A 40 -1.62 -2.61 -5.51
C ILE A 40 -0.92 -1.96 -4.31
N VAL A 41 -1.12 -2.48 -3.10
CA VAL A 41 -0.45 -1.91 -1.92
C VAL A 41 1.06 -2.16 -1.99
N GLU A 42 1.52 -3.32 -2.44
CA GLU A 42 2.96 -3.59 -2.67
C GLU A 42 3.55 -2.59 -3.68
N THR A 43 2.85 -2.31 -4.78
CA THR A 43 3.29 -1.33 -5.77
C THR A 43 3.40 0.08 -5.16
N LEU A 44 2.39 0.49 -4.40
CA LEU A 44 2.41 1.79 -3.71
C LEU A 44 3.54 1.89 -2.68
N LEU A 45 3.83 0.80 -1.96
CA LEU A 45 4.93 0.78 -1.01
C LEU A 45 6.29 0.83 -1.70
N ASP A 46 6.45 0.15 -2.85
CA ASP A 46 7.68 0.20 -3.64
C ASP A 46 7.93 1.62 -4.18
N ASP A 47 6.90 2.30 -4.69
CA ASP A 47 7.00 3.68 -5.16
C ASP A 47 7.27 4.66 -4.00
N ALA A 48 6.65 4.44 -2.84
CA ALA A 48 6.97 5.18 -1.63
C ALA A 48 8.44 5.00 -1.22
N LYS A 49 8.96 3.77 -1.27
CA LYS A 49 10.37 3.45 -0.98
C LYS A 49 11.33 4.14 -1.94
N ARG A 50 11.04 4.14 -3.24
CA ARG A 50 11.88 4.84 -4.23
C ARG A 50 11.92 6.34 -4.00
N THR A 51 10.79 6.92 -3.63
CA THR A 51 10.69 8.35 -3.29
C THR A 51 11.51 8.66 -2.05
N PHE A 52 11.39 7.80 -1.02
CA PHE A 52 12.19 7.84 0.19
C PHE A 52 13.70 7.74 -0.07
N ASP A 53 14.15 6.75 -0.84
CA ASP A 53 15.58 6.55 -1.14
C ASP A 53 16.15 7.77 -1.86
N ARG A 54 15.39 8.36 -2.81
CA ARG A 54 15.79 9.60 -3.50
C ARG A 54 15.92 10.77 -2.52
N ALA A 55 14.95 10.93 -1.63
CA ALA A 55 14.93 11.97 -0.60
C ALA A 55 16.15 11.85 0.34
N GLU A 56 16.42 10.64 0.82
CA GLU A 56 17.57 10.36 1.69
C GLU A 56 18.90 10.65 0.98
N ASP A 57 19.03 10.23 -0.28
CA ASP A 57 20.23 10.48 -1.08
C ASP A 57 20.46 11.97 -1.33
N GLU A 58 19.41 12.75 -1.61
CA GLU A 58 19.51 14.20 -1.75
C GLU A 58 19.93 14.87 -0.44
N ALA A 59 19.31 14.48 0.68
CA ALA A 59 19.68 14.99 1.98
C ALA A 59 21.16 14.70 2.34
N LYS A 60 21.64 13.49 2.02
CA LYS A 60 23.05 13.11 2.18
C LYS A 60 23.97 13.93 1.27
N ARG A 61 23.58 14.18 0.02
CA ARG A 61 24.36 15.01 -0.92
C ARG A 61 24.51 16.43 -0.38
N GLN A 62 23.38 17.07 -0.05
CA GLN A 62 23.39 18.44 0.47
C GLN A 62 24.25 18.54 1.73
N HIS A 63 24.11 17.60 2.67
CA HIS A 63 24.94 17.58 3.86
C HIS A 63 26.44 17.52 3.58
N ARG A 64 26.88 16.74 2.59
CA ARG A 64 28.30 16.69 2.21
C ARG A 64 28.76 18.02 1.62
N THR A 65 27.97 18.59 0.70
CA THR A 65 28.24 19.91 0.13
C THR A 65 28.45 20.94 1.24
N PHE A 66 27.55 20.98 2.23
CA PHE A 66 27.67 21.89 3.36
C PHE A 66 28.92 21.66 4.22
N GLN A 67 29.29 20.40 4.48
CA GLN A 67 30.52 20.11 5.22
C GLN A 67 31.76 20.60 4.48
N ASP A 68 31.79 20.43 3.17
CA ASP A 68 32.90 20.86 2.33
C ASP A 68 32.99 22.39 2.26
N LEU A 69 31.85 23.09 2.14
CA LEU A 69 31.77 24.55 2.22
C LEU A 69 32.26 25.07 3.59
N ALA A 70 31.80 24.46 4.68
CA ALA A 70 32.23 24.84 6.03
C ALA A 70 33.73 24.62 6.26
N ARG A 71 34.30 23.53 5.71
CA ARG A 71 35.75 23.27 5.75
C ARG A 71 36.54 24.28 4.93
N ALA A 72 36.07 24.61 3.72
CA ALA A 72 36.70 25.61 2.87
C ALA A 72 36.73 26.98 3.56
N ALA A 73 35.60 27.41 4.13
CA ALA A 73 35.51 28.67 4.88
C ALA A 73 36.42 28.70 6.13
N ALA A 74 36.61 27.56 6.81
CA ALA A 74 37.48 27.46 7.98
C ALA A 74 38.99 27.41 7.64
N ALA A 75 39.34 26.88 6.47
CA ALA A 75 40.72 26.70 6.04
C ALA A 75 41.38 28.00 5.52
N ASP A 76 40.59 28.94 5.00
CA ASP A 76 41.11 30.17 4.40
C ASP A 76 40.79 31.41 5.25
N ARG A 77 41.83 32.09 5.76
CA ARG A 77 41.68 33.37 6.49
C ARG A 77 41.48 34.57 5.54
N ARG A 78 41.40 34.35 4.22
CA ARG A 78 41.33 35.40 3.20
C ARG A 78 40.15 35.28 2.23
N VAL A 79 39.11 34.50 2.57
CA VAL A 79 37.90 34.43 1.75
C VAL A 79 37.40 35.85 1.49
N ASP A 80 37.37 36.25 0.22
CA ASP A 80 36.93 37.58 -0.14
C ASP A 80 35.39 37.65 -0.16
N ALA A 81 34.85 38.87 -0.27
CA ALA A 81 33.41 39.08 -0.21
C ALA A 81 32.63 38.37 -1.35
N ARG A 82 33.27 38.08 -2.50
CA ARG A 82 32.64 37.36 -3.61
C ARG A 82 32.57 35.88 -3.32
N GLU A 83 33.65 35.30 -2.82
CA GLU A 83 33.67 33.89 -2.42
C GLU A 83 32.65 33.62 -1.31
N MET A 84 32.56 34.51 -0.30
CA MET A 84 31.50 34.41 0.72
C MET A 84 30.08 34.50 0.14
N ALA A 85 29.86 35.33 -0.89
CA ALA A 85 28.55 35.44 -1.53
C ALA A 85 28.18 34.17 -2.31
N THR A 86 29.13 33.55 -2.99
CA THR A 86 28.93 32.26 -3.68
C THR A 86 28.64 31.15 -2.67
N LEU A 87 29.42 31.04 -1.59
CA LEU A 87 29.20 30.05 -0.53
C LEU A 87 27.81 30.21 0.12
N GLN A 88 27.36 31.46 0.32
CA GLN A 88 26.03 31.73 0.86
C GLN A 88 24.92 31.33 -0.12
N SER A 89 25.07 31.62 -1.41
CA SER A 89 24.09 31.23 -2.43
C SER A 89 23.95 29.70 -2.53
N GLU A 90 25.08 28.98 -2.60
CA GLU A 90 25.08 27.51 -2.61
C GLU A 90 24.45 26.94 -1.34
N PHE A 91 24.65 27.63 -0.21
CA PHE A 91 24.03 27.23 1.05
C PHE A 91 22.50 27.39 1.01
N ASP A 92 22.01 28.53 0.54
CA ASP A 92 20.59 28.84 0.47
C ASP A 92 19.85 27.91 -0.51
N ASP A 93 20.50 27.57 -1.64
CA ASP A 93 19.99 26.61 -2.62
C ASP A 93 19.87 25.20 -2.00
N GLY A 94 20.92 24.75 -1.30
CA GLY A 94 20.90 23.44 -0.62
C GLY A 94 19.85 23.36 0.49
N MET A 95 19.64 24.45 1.24
CA MET A 95 18.59 24.53 2.25
C MET A 95 17.20 24.50 1.64
N SER A 96 17.02 25.12 0.47
CA SER A 96 15.76 25.07 -0.26
C SER A 96 15.45 23.66 -0.76
N ALA A 97 16.45 22.96 -1.32
CA ALA A 97 16.31 21.56 -1.74
C ALA A 97 15.98 20.63 -0.57
N LEU A 98 16.63 20.81 0.59
CA LEU A 98 16.30 20.04 1.80
C LEU A 98 14.86 20.24 2.28
N ARG A 99 14.35 21.47 2.23
CA ARG A 99 12.96 21.77 2.62
C ARG A 99 11.95 21.17 1.66
N GLU A 100 12.24 21.14 0.37
CA GLU A 100 11.40 20.47 -0.64
C GLU A 100 11.31 18.98 -0.35
N VAL A 101 12.46 18.32 -0.14
CA VAL A 101 12.55 16.90 0.25
C VAL A 101 11.76 16.62 1.53
N PHE A 102 11.86 17.50 2.52
CA PHE A 102 11.11 17.38 3.77
C PHE A 102 9.59 17.44 3.52
N GLY A 103 9.13 18.39 2.70
CA GLY A 103 7.72 18.51 2.33
C GLY A 103 7.19 17.27 1.58
N GLU A 104 7.98 16.72 0.66
CA GLU A 104 7.63 15.47 -0.04
C GLU A 104 7.51 14.29 0.92
N ALA A 105 8.46 14.13 1.84
CA ALA A 105 8.47 13.06 2.82
C ALA A 105 7.30 13.18 3.83
N GLU A 106 6.94 14.39 4.25
CA GLU A 106 5.76 14.63 5.10
C GLU A 106 4.45 14.29 4.38
N ALA A 107 4.32 14.69 3.10
CA ALA A 107 3.17 14.37 2.29
C ALA A 107 3.03 12.85 2.10
N LEU A 108 4.14 12.16 1.84
CA LEU A 108 4.17 10.70 1.71
C LEU A 108 3.80 10.00 3.02
N LEU A 109 4.33 10.47 4.15
CA LEU A 109 3.99 9.94 5.47
C LEU A 109 2.48 10.06 5.74
N SER A 110 1.90 11.23 5.46
CA SER A 110 0.45 11.46 5.60
C SER A 110 -0.37 10.54 4.70
N ALA A 111 0.06 10.35 3.44
CA ALA A 111 -0.58 9.43 2.51
C ALA A 111 -0.53 7.97 3.00
N LEU A 112 0.61 7.51 3.52
CA LEU A 112 0.75 6.16 4.08
C LEU A 112 -0.09 5.96 5.35
N GLN A 113 -0.17 6.96 6.23
CA GLN A 113 -1.06 6.91 7.40
C GLN A 113 -2.53 6.82 7.00
N GLY A 114 -2.94 7.59 5.98
CA GLY A 114 -4.28 7.51 5.42
C GLY A 114 -4.55 6.17 4.75
N LEU A 115 -3.56 5.59 4.06
CA LEU A 115 -3.64 4.24 3.50
C LEU A 115 -3.80 3.21 4.61
N ARG A 116 -2.96 3.25 5.65
CA ARG A 116 -3.04 2.34 6.81
C ARG A 116 -4.44 2.35 7.41
N GLY A 117 -5.00 3.52 7.71
CA GLY A 117 -6.35 3.62 8.28
C GLY A 117 -7.42 2.96 7.39
N LYS A 118 -7.35 3.19 6.07
CA LYS A 118 -8.26 2.53 5.12
C LYS A 118 -8.11 1.01 5.09
N LEU A 119 -6.87 0.51 5.15
CA LEU A 119 -6.57 -0.92 5.14
C LEU A 119 -6.97 -1.60 6.46
N GLU A 120 -6.91 -0.90 7.60
CA GLU A 120 -7.37 -1.42 8.89
C GLU A 120 -8.92 -1.53 8.94
N GLU A 121 -9.64 -0.59 8.32
CA GLU A 121 -11.11 -0.62 8.28
C GLU A 121 -11.67 -1.63 7.28
N LEU A 122 -10.94 -1.90 6.19
CA LEU A 122 -11.44 -2.71 5.08
C LEU A 122 -11.86 -4.13 5.49
N PRO A 123 -11.06 -4.89 6.28
CA PRO A 123 -11.45 -6.20 6.79
C PRO A 123 -12.80 -6.22 7.50
N GLU A 124 -13.06 -5.23 8.37
CA GLU A 124 -14.32 -5.15 9.12
C GLU A 124 -15.50 -4.84 8.18
N LYS A 125 -15.29 -4.02 7.15
CA LYS A 125 -16.30 -3.74 6.12
C LYS A 125 -16.60 -4.98 5.26
N LEU A 126 -15.60 -5.82 4.99
CA LEU A 126 -15.74 -7.01 4.16
C LEU A 126 -16.28 -8.22 4.94
N ARG A 127 -16.06 -8.27 6.26
CA ARG A 127 -16.40 -9.41 7.11
C ARG A 127 -17.86 -9.90 6.97
N PRO A 128 -18.90 -9.05 6.95
CA PRO A 128 -20.27 -9.52 6.79
C PRO A 128 -20.52 -10.17 5.43
N VAL A 129 -19.97 -9.60 4.36
CA VAL A 129 -20.14 -10.13 2.99
C VAL A 129 -19.40 -11.45 2.85
N ARG A 130 -18.15 -11.54 3.34
CA ARG A 130 -17.39 -12.79 3.39
C ARG A 130 -18.13 -13.91 4.12
N GLY A 131 -18.69 -13.60 5.29
CA GLY A 131 -19.50 -14.55 6.06
C GLY A 131 -20.69 -15.09 5.28
N ARG A 132 -21.40 -14.22 4.53
CA ARG A 132 -22.51 -14.63 3.67
C ARG A 132 -22.06 -15.52 2.51
N ILE A 133 -20.95 -15.19 1.84
CA ILE A 133 -20.41 -15.99 0.73
C ILE A 133 -19.99 -17.38 1.23
N HIS A 134 -19.25 -17.46 2.35
CA HIS A 134 -18.87 -18.76 2.94
C HIS A 134 -20.10 -19.61 3.26
N ALA A 135 -21.12 -19.02 3.91
CA ALA A 135 -22.35 -19.73 4.20
C ALA A 135 -23.09 -20.19 2.93
N ALA A 136 -23.10 -19.36 1.89
CA ALA A 136 -23.73 -19.68 0.61
C ALA A 136 -22.98 -20.78 -0.16
N LEU A 137 -21.65 -20.76 -0.17
CA LEU A 137 -20.83 -21.83 -0.76
C LEU A 137 -21.02 -23.16 -0.03
N GLU A 138 -21.07 -23.14 1.30
CA GLU A 138 -21.37 -24.34 2.10
C GLU A 138 -22.78 -24.88 1.85
N ALA A 139 -23.76 -24.00 1.65
CA ALA A 139 -25.10 -24.41 1.25
C ALA A 139 -25.10 -25.01 -0.16
N ALA A 140 -24.41 -24.39 -1.11
CA ALA A 140 -24.25 -24.90 -2.48
C ALA A 140 -23.60 -26.29 -2.52
N ARG A 141 -22.60 -26.55 -1.66
CA ARG A 141 -21.99 -27.89 -1.50
C ARG A 141 -23.01 -28.94 -1.08
N ARG A 142 -23.85 -28.62 -0.08
CA ARG A 142 -24.92 -29.51 0.39
C ARG A 142 -26.01 -29.73 -0.67
N ASP A 143 -26.36 -28.69 -1.42
CA ASP A 143 -27.33 -28.76 -2.51
C ASP A 143 -26.81 -29.72 -3.60
N LEU A 144 -25.53 -29.62 -3.99
CA LEU A 144 -24.87 -30.50 -4.93
C LEU A 144 -24.80 -31.97 -4.47
N GLU A 145 -24.50 -32.21 -3.19
CA GLU A 145 -24.53 -33.56 -2.59
C GLU A 145 -25.94 -34.17 -2.62
N SER A 146 -26.98 -33.35 -2.43
CA SER A 146 -28.37 -33.78 -2.54
C SER A 146 -28.71 -34.21 -3.98
N LEU A 147 -28.32 -33.40 -4.97
CA LEU A 147 -28.50 -33.72 -6.39
C LEU A 147 -27.82 -35.03 -6.79
N ARG A 148 -26.58 -35.25 -6.33
CA ARG A 148 -25.83 -36.51 -6.55
C ARG A 148 -26.57 -37.72 -5.99
N ARG A 149 -27.11 -37.61 -4.78
CA ARG A 149 -27.92 -38.68 -4.16
C ARG A 149 -29.24 -38.93 -4.92
N GLY A 150 -29.78 -37.91 -5.56
CA GLY A 150 -30.96 -37.99 -6.44
C GLY A 150 -30.69 -38.54 -7.84
N GLY A 151 -29.43 -38.86 -8.18
CA GLY A 151 -29.05 -39.46 -9.48
C GLY A 151 -28.79 -38.46 -10.60
N ALA A 152 -28.77 -37.15 -10.34
CA ALA A 152 -28.43 -36.14 -11.34
C ALA A 152 -26.90 -36.01 -11.54
N SER A 153 -26.46 -35.71 -12.77
CA SER A 153 -25.04 -35.45 -13.05
C SER A 153 -24.62 -34.07 -12.55
N GLY A 154 -23.84 -34.00 -11.46
CA GLY A 154 -23.41 -32.75 -10.83
C GLY A 154 -22.14 -32.11 -11.40
N PHE A 155 -21.54 -32.66 -12.46
CA PHE A 155 -20.19 -32.27 -12.92
C PHE A 155 -20.05 -30.77 -13.25
N GLY A 156 -21.03 -30.17 -13.94
CA GLY A 156 -21.00 -28.74 -14.29
C GLY A 156 -21.06 -27.83 -13.05
N HIS A 157 -21.96 -28.15 -12.12
CA HIS A 157 -22.09 -27.41 -10.87
C HIS A 157 -20.87 -27.58 -9.95
N GLU A 158 -20.22 -28.76 -9.95
CA GLU A 158 -19.00 -29.01 -9.19
C GLU A 158 -17.82 -28.17 -9.68
N ALA A 159 -17.63 -28.09 -11.00
CA ALA A 159 -16.60 -27.25 -11.60
C ALA A 159 -16.84 -25.77 -11.27
N GLU A 160 -18.08 -25.30 -11.37
CA GLU A 160 -18.43 -23.92 -11.05
C GLU A 160 -18.25 -23.60 -9.57
N LEU A 161 -18.67 -24.50 -8.68
CA LEU A 161 -18.48 -24.34 -7.23
C LEU A 161 -17.00 -24.30 -6.84
N THR A 162 -16.16 -25.10 -7.51
CA THR A 162 -14.71 -25.08 -7.33
C THR A 162 -14.14 -23.73 -7.78
N ARG A 163 -14.51 -23.25 -8.97
CA ARG A 163 -14.11 -21.93 -9.49
C ARG A 163 -14.49 -20.80 -8.53
N LEU A 164 -15.70 -20.81 -8.00
CA LEU A 164 -16.18 -19.79 -7.05
C LEU A 164 -15.43 -19.86 -5.71
N THR A 165 -15.11 -21.06 -5.22
CA THR A 165 -14.29 -21.25 -4.01
C THR A 165 -12.86 -20.74 -4.21
N GLU A 166 -12.24 -21.03 -5.35
CA GLU A 166 -10.92 -20.53 -5.71
C GLU A 166 -10.92 -19.00 -5.84
N ARG A 167 -11.98 -18.43 -6.44
CA ARG A 167 -12.15 -16.98 -6.54
C ARG A 167 -12.31 -16.33 -5.17
N LEU A 168 -13.08 -16.91 -4.25
CA LEU A 168 -13.16 -16.43 -2.86
C LEU A 168 -11.77 -16.42 -2.22
N THR A 169 -11.04 -17.52 -2.36
CA THR A 169 -9.69 -17.67 -1.80
C THR A 169 -8.75 -16.59 -2.36
N ALA A 170 -8.77 -16.37 -3.67
CA ALA A 170 -7.99 -15.32 -4.32
C ALA A 170 -8.35 -13.92 -3.80
N LEU A 171 -9.64 -13.62 -3.65
CA LEU A 171 -10.10 -12.34 -3.10
C LEU A 171 -9.63 -12.15 -1.65
N GLU A 172 -9.78 -13.16 -0.80
CA GLU A 172 -9.34 -13.13 0.60
C GLU A 172 -7.83 -12.94 0.73
N GLN A 173 -7.07 -13.58 -0.17
CA GLN A 173 -5.61 -13.41 -0.25
C GLN A 173 -5.17 -12.07 -0.85
N GLY A 174 -6.12 -11.23 -1.30
CA GLY A 174 -5.79 -9.94 -1.89
C GLY A 174 -5.31 -10.00 -3.34
N SER A 175 -5.52 -11.14 -4.01
CA SER A 175 -5.07 -11.40 -5.38
C SER A 175 -6.06 -10.85 -6.41
N TYR A 176 -6.27 -9.54 -6.39
CA TYR A 176 -7.12 -8.82 -7.35
C TYR A 176 -6.66 -7.37 -7.51
N HIS A 177 -7.10 -6.73 -8.60
CA HIS A 177 -6.72 -5.36 -8.95
C HIS A 177 -7.95 -4.45 -8.83
N PRO A 178 -8.21 -3.84 -7.66
CA PRO A 178 -9.32 -2.93 -7.53
C PRO A 178 -9.10 -1.68 -8.38
N THR A 179 -10.18 -1.20 -8.99
CA THR A 179 -10.23 0.10 -9.67
C THR A 179 -11.11 1.06 -8.87
N VAL A 180 -11.15 2.33 -9.29
CA VAL A 180 -12.05 3.33 -8.69
C VAL A 180 -13.52 2.88 -8.76
N GLU A 181 -13.91 2.26 -9.87
CA GLU A 181 -15.28 1.78 -10.11
C GLU A 181 -15.55 0.40 -9.52
N ASN A 182 -14.49 -0.41 -9.38
CA ASN A 182 -14.53 -1.79 -8.90
C ASN A 182 -13.58 -1.98 -7.72
N GLY A 183 -13.97 -1.42 -6.57
CA GLY A 183 -13.27 -1.62 -5.31
C GLY A 183 -13.51 -3.01 -4.70
N PRO A 184 -12.82 -3.33 -3.58
CA PRO A 184 -12.97 -4.61 -2.90
C PRO A 184 -14.43 -5.02 -2.61
N PRO A 185 -15.29 -4.15 -2.04
CA PRO A 185 -16.67 -4.55 -1.72
C PRO A 185 -17.46 -5.03 -2.94
N ARG A 186 -17.17 -4.47 -4.12
CA ARG A 186 -17.85 -4.85 -5.36
C ARG A 186 -17.45 -6.24 -5.82
N HIS A 187 -16.17 -6.59 -5.78
CA HIS A 187 -15.72 -7.95 -6.13
C HIS A 187 -16.34 -9.03 -5.23
N PHE A 188 -16.48 -8.75 -3.93
CA PHE A 188 -17.18 -9.67 -3.02
C PHE A 188 -18.68 -9.73 -3.30
N ALA A 189 -19.34 -8.60 -3.61
CA ALA A 189 -20.76 -8.58 -3.96
C ALA A 189 -21.06 -9.33 -5.27
N GLU A 190 -20.19 -9.21 -6.28
CA GLU A 190 -20.29 -9.97 -7.54
C GLU A 190 -20.16 -11.47 -7.29
N LEU A 191 -19.18 -11.88 -6.46
CA LEU A 191 -19.02 -13.27 -6.07
C LEU A 191 -20.25 -13.79 -5.30
N GLU A 192 -20.82 -13.00 -4.39
CA GLU A 192 -22.05 -13.36 -3.69
C GLU A 192 -23.21 -13.61 -4.66
N ALA A 193 -23.38 -12.75 -5.66
CA ALA A 193 -24.41 -12.90 -6.67
C ALA A 193 -24.19 -14.15 -7.54
N GLU A 194 -22.95 -14.46 -7.93
CA GLU A 194 -22.62 -15.67 -8.69
C GLU A 194 -22.90 -16.95 -7.89
N VAL A 195 -22.58 -16.97 -6.59
CA VAL A 195 -22.91 -18.11 -5.72
C VAL A 195 -24.42 -18.28 -5.59
N ALA A 196 -25.18 -17.19 -5.45
CA ALA A 196 -26.63 -17.25 -5.42
C ALA A 196 -27.20 -17.84 -6.72
N ALA A 197 -26.73 -17.35 -7.88
CA ALA A 197 -27.17 -17.85 -9.19
C ALA A 197 -26.86 -19.34 -9.39
N LEU A 198 -25.70 -19.83 -8.93
CA LEU A 198 -25.37 -21.27 -8.97
C LEU A 198 -26.37 -22.10 -8.15
N ARG A 199 -26.76 -21.62 -6.97
CA ARG A 199 -27.73 -22.32 -6.12
C ARG A 199 -29.12 -22.35 -6.73
N ASP A 200 -29.56 -21.25 -7.33
CA ASP A 200 -30.83 -21.19 -8.05
C ASP A 200 -30.84 -22.16 -9.24
N ALA A 201 -29.74 -22.26 -9.99
CA ALA A 201 -29.60 -23.24 -11.08
C ALA A 201 -29.70 -24.69 -10.56
N MET A 202 -29.09 -25.01 -9.42
CA MET A 202 -29.21 -26.35 -8.81
C MET A 202 -30.63 -26.66 -8.30
N ALA A 203 -31.38 -25.64 -7.87
CA ALA A 203 -32.75 -25.79 -7.40
C ALA A 203 -33.77 -25.97 -8.54
N THR A 204 -33.40 -25.58 -9.77
CA THR A 204 -34.24 -25.66 -10.96
C THR A 204 -33.65 -26.73 -11.89
N PRO A 205 -33.93 -28.02 -11.68
CA PRO A 205 -33.46 -29.05 -12.59
C PRO A 205 -34.04 -28.79 -13.99
N ASP A 206 -33.16 -28.70 -15.00
CA ASP A 206 -33.57 -28.59 -16.41
C ASP A 206 -34.66 -29.63 -16.71
N HIS A 207 -35.81 -29.15 -17.20
CA HIS A 207 -37.00 -29.93 -17.54
C HIS A 207 -36.73 -30.98 -18.63
#